data_AF-A0A1L9B579-F1
#
_entry.id   AF-A0A1L9B579-F1
#
_cell.length_a   1.000
_cell.length_b   1.000
_cell.length_c   1.000
_cell.angle_alpha   90.00
_cell.angle_beta   90.00
_cell.angle_gamma   90.00
#
_symmetry.space_group_name_H-M   'P 1'
#
loop_
_entity.id
_entity.type
_entity.pdbx_description
1 polymer ?
#
loop_
_entity_poly.entity_id
_entity_poly.type
_entity_poly.pdbx_seq_one_letter_code
_entity_poly.pdbx_strand_id
1 'polypeptide(L)' 'MNGSPDQNTGEGIAEFVLPQGCMLCGGAVNIRKTPGGGAHSYCPHCHWLSRPRLRMRADGLELSFATEVFA' A
#
# COMPACT_ATOMS: atom_id res chain seq x y z
N MET A 1 -32.66 17.27 2.68
CA MET A 1 -31.19 17.23 2.75
C MET A 1 -30.77 15.78 2.56
N ASN A 2 -30.59 15.33 1.31
CA ASN A 2 -30.20 13.95 1.00
C ASN A 2 -28.85 14.00 0.29
N GLY A 3 -27.76 13.88 1.06
CA GLY A 3 -26.42 13.73 0.51
C GLY A 3 -26.20 12.28 0.09
N SER A 4 -26.28 12.00 -1.21
CA SER A 4 -25.71 10.78 -1.77
C SER A 4 -24.21 10.74 -1.45
N PRO A 5 -23.62 9.60 -1.08
CA PRO A 5 -22.18 9.52 -0.95
C PRO A 5 -21.58 9.73 -2.33
N ASP A 6 -20.76 10.78 -2.46
CA ASP A 6 -19.91 11.05 -3.61
C ASP A 6 -19.24 9.75 -4.08
N GLN A 7 -19.76 9.19 -5.18
CA GLN A 7 -19.05 8.18 -5.94
C GLN A 7 -17.93 8.91 -6.68
N ASN A 8 -16.88 9.25 -5.94
CA ASN A 8 -15.66 9.81 -6.48
C ASN A 8 -15.02 8.71 -7.33
N THR A 9 -15.34 8.73 -8.61
CA THR A 9 -14.73 7.90 -9.65
C THR A 9 -13.33 8.44 -9.91
N GLY A 10 -12.48 8.41 -8.90
CA GLY A 10 -11.07 8.73 -9.01
C GLY A 10 -10.36 7.55 -9.66
N GLU A 11 -9.68 7.78 -10.78
CA GLU A 11 -8.73 6.84 -11.38
C GLU A 11 -7.99 6.07 -10.28
N GLY A 12 -8.08 4.72 -10.32
CA GLY A 12 -7.92 3.77 -9.20
C GLY A 12 -6.59 3.76 -8.43
N ILE A 13 -6.19 4.92 -7.93
CA ILE A 13 -5.09 5.16 -7.01
C ILE A 13 -5.65 4.91 -5.62
N ALA A 14 -5.02 4.01 -4.87
CA ALA A 14 -5.38 3.73 -3.48
C ALA A 14 -4.18 4.05 -2.59
N GLU A 15 -4.41 4.89 -1.58
CA GLU A 15 -3.40 5.28 -0.60
C GLU A 15 -3.90 4.92 0.80
N PHE A 16 -3.06 4.25 1.58
CA PHE A 16 -3.39 3.85 2.94
C PHE A 16 -2.11 3.63 3.76
N VAL A 17 -2.26 3.67 5.08
CA VAL A 17 -1.19 3.38 6.03
C VAL A 17 -1.44 2.00 6.61
N LEU A 18 -0.43 1.14 6.61
CA LEU A 18 -0.47 -0.12 7.34
C LEU A 18 0.25 0.07 8.70
N PRO A 19 -0.48 0.03 9.82
CA PRO A 19 0.14 0.01 11.14
C PRO A 19 1.03 -1.22 11.26
N GLN A 20 2.26 -1.02 11.74
CA GLN A 20 3.25 -2.10 11.90
C GLN A 20 3.59 -2.85 10.60
N GLY A 21 3.45 -2.20 9.45
CA GLY A 21 3.67 -2.83 8.14
C GLY A 21 5.10 -2.83 7.62
N CYS A 22 6.04 -2.12 8.27
CA CYS A 22 7.44 -2.13 7.85
C CYS A 22 8.12 -3.44 8.24
N MET A 23 8.56 -4.22 7.25
CA MET A 23 9.28 -5.49 7.44
C MET A 23 10.63 -5.33 8.15
N LEU A 24 11.24 -4.14 8.14
CA LEU A 24 12.56 -3.92 8.74
C LEU A 24 12.49 -3.44 10.19
N CYS A 25 11.63 -2.48 10.50
CA CYS A 25 11.59 -1.86 11.82
C CYS A 25 10.25 -2.03 12.57
N GLY A 26 9.26 -2.70 11.97
CA GLY A 26 7.92 -2.84 12.55
C GLY A 26 7.14 -1.51 12.66
N GLY A 27 7.61 -0.44 12.02
CA GLY A 27 6.95 0.86 12.01
C GLY A 27 5.75 0.90 11.06
N ALA A 28 4.95 1.97 11.17
CA ALA A 28 3.90 2.26 10.19
C ALA A 28 4.52 2.49 8.80
N VAL A 29 3.84 2.04 7.76
CA VAL A 29 4.30 2.18 6.36
C VAL A 29 3.19 2.80 5.52
N ASN A 30 3.55 3.79 4.71
CA ASN A 30 2.66 4.40 3.73
C ASN A 30 2.67 3.53 2.48
N ILE A 31 1.50 3.22 1.92
CA ILE A 31 1.36 2.41 0.71
C ILE A 31 0.57 3.21 -0.31
N ARG A 32 1.10 3.27 -1.53
CA ARG A 32 0.44 3.86 -2.69
C ARG A 32 0.34 2.82 -3.80
N LYS A 33 -0.89 2.48 -4.19
CA LYS A 33 -1.20 1.68 -5.37
C LYS A 33 -1.60 2.62 -6.49
N THR A 34 -1.01 2.43 -7.67
CA THR A 34 -1.39 3.16 -8.88
C THR A 34 -1.95 2.18 -9.92
N PRO A 35 -3.00 2.55 -10.69
CA PRO A 35 -3.45 1.75 -11.82
C PRO A 35 -2.28 1.53 -12.79
N GLY A 36 -2.03 0.28 -13.20
CA GLY A 36 -0.96 -0.06 -14.15
C GLY A 36 0.48 0.04 -13.62
N GLY A 37 0.74 0.79 -12.53
CA GLY A 37 2.09 1.07 -12.01
C GLY A 37 2.54 0.22 -10.81
N GLY A 38 1.68 -0.68 -10.32
CA GLY A 38 1.95 -1.51 -9.15
C GLY A 38 1.84 -0.74 -7.82
N ALA A 39 2.36 -1.33 -6.75
CA ALA A 39 2.35 -0.74 -5.41
C ALA A 39 3.75 -0.31 -4.98
N HIS A 40 3.80 0.82 -4.28
CA HIS A 40 5.00 1.35 -3.66
C HIS A 40 4.73 1.56 -2.17
N SER A 41 5.75 1.33 -1.34
CA SER A 41 5.64 1.56 0.09
C SER A 41 6.86 2.24 0.67
N TYR A 42 6.63 3.16 1.61
CA TYR A 42 7.66 3.95 2.27
C TYR A 42 7.44 3.98 3.79
N CYS A 43 8.47 3.63 4.56
CA CYS A 43 8.45 3.76 6.01
C CYS A 43 9.13 5.07 6.44
N PRO A 44 8.41 6.02 7.07
CA PRO A 44 9.00 7.26 7.54
C PRO A 44 9.92 7.07 8.77
N HIS A 45 9.88 5.91 9.43
CA HIS A 45 10.69 5.65 10.62
C HIS A 45 12.12 5.21 10.27
N CYS A 46 12.28 4.26 9.33
CA CYS A 46 13.59 3.74 8.92
C CYS A 46 13.93 4.07 7.46
N HIS A 47 13.09 4.86 6.79
CA HIS A 47 13.24 5.29 5.39
C HIS A 47 13.31 4.15 4.36
N TRP A 48 12.84 2.96 4.71
CA TRP A 48 12.81 1.84 3.78
C TRP A 48 11.76 2.07 2.70
N LEU A 49 12.20 1.97 1.44
CA LEU A 49 11.38 2.09 0.25
C LEU A 49 11.34 0.73 -0.46
N SER A 50 10.14 0.25 -0.81
CA SER A 50 9.96 -1.03 -1.48
C SER A 50 8.78 -1.05 -2.45
N ARG A 51 8.71 -2.08 -3.29
CA ARG A 51 7.66 -2.28 -4.30
C ARG A 51 6.86 -3.56 -3.98
N PRO A 52 5.97 -3.53 -2.98
CA PRO A 52 5.23 -4.72 -2.60
C PRO A 52 4.25 -5.15 -3.69
N ARG A 53 3.91 -6.44 -3.69
CA ARG A 53 2.75 -6.94 -4.44
C ARG A 53 1.52 -6.84 -3.55
N LEU A 54 0.48 -6.21 -4.08
CA LEU A 54 -0.83 -6.09 -3.44
C LEU A 54 -1.80 -7.09 -4.05
N ARG A 55 -2.42 -7.92 -3.20
CA ARG A 55 -3.49 -8.82 -3.62
C ARG A 55 -4.70 -8.63 -2.71
N MET A 56 -5.82 -8.20 -3.29
CA MET A 56 -7.11 -8.22 -2.60
C MET A 56 -7.58 -9.66 -2.47
N ARG A 57 -7.96 -10.04 -1.25
CA ARG A 57 -8.61 -11.30 -0.90
C ARG A 57 -10.06 -11.01 -0.47
N ALA A 58 -10.86 -12.04 -0.31
CA ALA A 58 -12.26 -11.89 0.13
C ALA A 58 -12.37 -11.34 1.56
N ASP A 59 -11.35 -11.58 2.39
CA ASP A 59 -11.27 -11.27 3.81
C ASP A 59 -10.31 -10.12 4.14
N GLY A 60 -9.64 -9.55 3.13
CA GLY A 60 -8.72 -8.44 3.37
C GLY A 60 -7.71 -8.21 2.27
N LEU A 61 -6.61 -7.58 2.65
CA LEU A 61 -5.54 -7.17 1.77
C LEU A 61 -4.25 -7.90 2.14
N GLU A 62 -3.69 -8.62 1.16
CA GLU A 62 -2.40 -9.28 1.29
C GLU A 62 -1.31 -8.42 0.66
N LEU A 63 -0.22 -8.26 1.41
CA LEU A 63 0.99 -7.55 1.00
C LEU A 63 2.16 -8.51 1.01
N SER A 64 2.82 -8.67 -0.13
CA SER A 64 4.03 -9.49 -0.23
C SER A 64 5.20 -8.62 -0.65
N PHE A 65 6.29 -8.68 0.11
CA PHE A 65 7.54 -7.99 -0.21
C PHE A 65 8.49 -8.99 -0.87
N ALA A 66 9.02 -8.64 -2.04
CA ALA A 66 10.07 -9.43 -2.65
C ALA A 66 11.41 -9.05 -1.99
N THR A 67 12.07 -10.02 -1.36
CA THR A 67 13.44 -9.87 -0.86
C THR A 67 14.40 -10.17 -2.00
N GLU A 68 14.35 -9.38 -3.07
CA GLU A 68 15.35 -9.47 -4.12
C GLU A 68 16.61 -8.82 -3.58
N VAL A 69 17.53 -9.65 -3.07
CA VAL A 69 18.93 -9.28 -2.93
C VAL A 69 19.46 -9.24 -4.36
N PHE A 70 19.87 -8.07 -4.84
CA PHE A 70 20.61 -8.00 -6.10
C PHE A 70 21.87 -8.88 -5.93
N ALA A 71 21.90 -10.00 -6.63
CA ALA A 71 23.06 -10.88 -6.74
C ALA A 71 24.05 -10.33 -7.77
#